data_AF-A0A0G0XDJ5-F1
#
_entry.id   AF-A0A0G0XDJ5-F1
#
_cell.length_a   1.000
_cell.length_b   1.000
_cell.length_c   1.000
_cell.angle_alpha   90.00
_cell.angle_beta   90.00
_cell.angle_gamma   90.00
#
_symmetry.space_group_name_H-M   'P 1'
#
loop_
_entity.id
_entity.type
_entity.pdbx_description
1 polymer ?
#
loop_
_entity_poly.entity_id
_entity_poly.type
_entity_poly.pdbx_seq_one_letter_code
_entity_poly.pdbx_strand_id
1 'polypeptide(L)'
;MYSLIQKYKLYGLKRFVRFALHELYALFFLQTIKQSFSQDKEDLLMSRLIKKQKGFYVDVGAYDPHRFSNTKHFYLKGWRGINIEPDVINYQKFVKDRPHDSNLNIGIGTREATLTFYIFFPDTLSTFSEKSAKQYQKEGFKLAKELKVPVKMLSAILNTQKQ
;
A
#
# COMPACT_ATOMS: atom_id res chain seq x y z
N MET A 1 -11.71 9.89 -8.24
CA MET A 1 -10.75 10.00 -9.37
C MET A 1 -11.47 9.51 -10.63
N TYR A 2 -11.69 10.35 -11.65
CA TYR A 2 -12.41 9.96 -12.87
C TYR A 2 -11.70 8.80 -13.58
N SER A 3 -12.45 7.79 -14.05
CA SER A 3 -11.86 6.68 -14.80
C SER A 3 -11.25 7.18 -16.12
N LEU A 4 -10.19 6.52 -16.61
CA LEU A 4 -9.53 6.83 -17.88
C LEU A 4 -10.54 6.93 -19.05
N ILE A 5 -11.59 6.11 -19.01
CA ILE A 5 -12.69 6.07 -19.99
C ILE A 5 -13.53 7.37 -19.95
N GLN A 6 -13.79 7.92 -18.75
CA GLN A 6 -14.52 9.18 -18.60
C GLN A 6 -13.68 10.38 -19.04
N LYS A 7 -12.36 10.38 -18.74
CA LYS A 7 -11.43 11.42 -19.23
C LYS A 7 -11.32 11.43 -20.76
N TYR A 8 -11.32 10.26 -21.41
CA TYR A 8 -11.33 10.15 -22.87
C TYR A 8 -12.62 10.76 -23.46
N LYS A 9 -13.79 10.40 -22.92
CA LYS A 9 -15.08 10.93 -23.39
C LYS A 9 -15.23 12.44 -23.18
N LEU A 10 -14.65 13.02 -22.12
CA LEU A 10 -14.81 14.44 -21.77
C LEU A 10 -13.83 15.37 -22.52
N TYR A 11 -12.64 14.88 -22.89
CA TYR A 11 -11.56 15.76 -23.38
C TYR A 11 -10.98 15.37 -24.76
N GLY A 12 -11.42 14.25 -25.34
CA GLY A 12 -10.90 13.75 -26.61
C GLY A 12 -9.49 13.13 -26.50
N LEU A 13 -9.11 12.35 -27.52
CA LEU A 13 -7.88 11.56 -27.56
C LEU A 13 -6.62 12.41 -27.30
N LYS A 14 -6.54 13.61 -27.88
CA LYS A 14 -5.36 14.48 -27.78
C LYS A 14 -5.06 14.91 -26.34
N ARG A 15 -6.08 15.31 -25.57
CA ARG A 15 -5.90 15.73 -24.17
C ARG A 15 -5.69 14.51 -23.27
N PHE A 16 -6.37 13.40 -23.54
CA PHE A 16 -6.12 12.12 -22.87
C PHE A 16 -4.67 11.67 -23.00
N VAL A 17 -4.13 11.65 -24.22
CA VAL A 17 -2.72 11.29 -24.47
C VAL A 17 -1.77 12.24 -23.75
N ARG A 18 -2.03 13.54 -23.77
CA ARG A 18 -1.23 14.52 -23.02
C ARG A 18 -1.23 14.26 -21.51
N PHE A 19 -2.39 13.95 -20.92
CA PHE A 19 -2.48 13.59 -19.50
C PHE A 19 -1.76 12.28 -19.19
N ALA A 20 -1.94 11.24 -20.01
CA ALA A 20 -1.26 9.97 -19.83
C ALA A 20 0.27 10.11 -19.91
N LEU A 21 0.77 10.85 -20.91
CA LEU A 21 2.21 11.15 -21.03
C LEU A 21 2.73 11.95 -19.84
N HIS A 22 1.97 12.91 -19.33
CA HIS A 22 2.34 13.67 -18.14
C HIS A 22 2.36 12.78 -16.88
N GLU A 23 1.36 11.92 -16.67
CA GLU A 23 1.33 10.95 -15.57
C GLU A 23 2.51 9.98 -15.67
N LEU A 24 2.80 9.45 -16.86
CA LEU A 24 3.96 8.57 -17.09
C LEU A 24 5.29 9.29 -16.82
N TYR A 25 5.44 10.52 -17.31
CA TYR A 25 6.64 11.32 -17.06
C TYR A 25 6.80 11.64 -15.57
N ALA A 26 5.71 12.01 -14.89
CA ALA A 26 5.73 12.27 -13.46
C ALA A 26 6.09 11.01 -12.65
N LEU A 27 5.52 9.84 -13.00
CA LEU A 27 5.87 8.56 -12.38
C LEU A 27 7.34 8.20 -12.63
N PHE A 28 7.80 8.34 -13.87
CA PHE A 28 9.20 8.09 -14.23
C PHE A 28 10.14 9.01 -13.46
N PHE A 29 9.85 10.31 -13.40
CA PHE A 29 10.66 11.28 -12.68
C PHE A 29 10.67 11.00 -11.17
N LEU A 30 9.51 10.70 -10.58
CA LEU A 30 9.42 10.42 -9.14
C LEU A 30 10.14 9.14 -8.76
N GLN A 31 9.94 8.04 -9.48
CA GLN A 31 10.54 6.75 -9.14
C GLN A 31 12.02 6.67 -9.53
N THR A 32 12.40 7.18 -10.70
CA THR A 32 13.78 7.04 -11.21
C THR A 32 14.68 8.14 -10.66
N ILE A 33 14.25 9.40 -10.75
CA ILE A 33 15.10 10.54 -10.38
C ILE A 33 14.99 10.86 -8.88
N LYS A 34 13.78 10.84 -8.33
CA LYS A 34 13.57 11.15 -6.91
C LYS A 34 13.59 9.92 -5.99
N GLN A 35 13.51 8.71 -6.54
CA GLN A 35 13.37 7.46 -5.78
C GLN A 35 12.23 7.50 -4.77
N SER A 36 11.10 8.11 -5.14
CA SER A 36 9.90 8.18 -4.31
C SER A 36 8.82 7.25 -4.85
N PHE A 37 8.20 6.52 -3.94
CA PHE A 37 7.26 5.42 -4.22
C PHE A 37 5.94 5.61 -3.48
N SER A 38 5.90 6.49 -2.47
CA SER A 38 4.70 6.82 -1.73
C SER A 38 3.72 7.66 -2.56
N GLN A 39 2.47 7.70 -2.11
CA GLN A 39 1.42 8.46 -2.78
C GLN A 39 1.70 9.96 -2.77
N ASP A 40 2.09 10.50 -1.61
CA ASP A 40 2.27 11.94 -1.39
C ASP A 40 3.71 12.32 -0.99
N LYS A 41 4.70 11.54 -1.43
CA LYS A 41 6.15 11.75 -1.16
C LYS A 41 6.54 11.74 0.33
N GLU A 42 5.71 11.11 1.15
CA GLU A 42 5.94 10.88 2.58
C GLU A 42 7.29 10.20 2.84
N ASP A 43 7.73 9.30 1.96
CA ASP A 43 9.02 8.63 2.04
C ASP A 43 10.22 9.61 1.99
N LEU A 44 10.16 10.61 1.11
CA LEU A 44 11.17 11.66 1.00
C LEU A 44 11.14 12.62 2.19
N LEU A 45 9.94 12.96 2.67
CA LEU A 45 9.78 13.78 3.88
C LEU A 45 10.43 13.07 5.08
N MET A 46 10.09 11.80 5.29
CA MET A 46 10.65 10.98 6.37
C MET A 46 12.16 10.81 6.21
N SER A 47 12.68 10.62 4.99
CA SER A 47 14.12 10.53 4.75
C SER A 47 14.87 11.80 5.15
N ARG A 48 14.24 12.98 5.06
CA ARG A 48 14.84 14.26 5.50
C ARG A 48 14.80 14.43 7.01
N LEU A 49 13.77 13.91 7.66
CA LEU A 49 13.57 14.01 9.11
C LEU A 49 14.46 13.02 9.88
N ILE A 50 14.49 11.76 9.47
CA ILE A 50 15.11 10.68 10.24
C ILE A 50 16.65 10.74 10.17
N LYS A 51 17.25 11.31 9.11
CA LYS A 51 18.71 11.50 8.92
C LYS A 51 19.59 10.31 9.33
N LYS A 52 19.09 9.07 9.22
CA LYS A 52 19.83 7.83 9.49
C LYS A 52 20.13 7.10 8.19
N GLN A 53 21.32 6.50 8.11
CA GLN A 53 21.72 5.70 6.96
C GLN A 53 20.97 4.37 6.92
N LYS A 54 20.86 3.69 8.06
CA LYS A 54 20.11 2.43 8.24
C LYS A 54 19.16 2.53 9.42
N GLY A 55 18.12 1.71 9.38
CA GLY A 55 17.15 1.58 10.46
C GLY A 55 16.12 0.52 10.15
N PHE A 56 15.05 0.55 10.92
CA PHE A 56 13.97 -0.43 10.90
C PHE A 56 12.63 0.29 10.76
N TYR A 57 11.73 -0.27 9.94
CA TYR A 57 10.37 0.23 9.77
C TYR A 57 9.34 -0.87 10.03
N VAL A 58 8.13 -0.43 10.29
CA VAL A 58 6.95 -1.29 10.40
C VAL A 58 5.86 -0.65 9.56
N ASP A 59 5.44 -1.33 8.50
CA ASP A 59 4.46 -0.85 7.53
C ASP A 59 3.14 -1.61 7.74
N VAL A 60 2.10 -0.91 8.21
CA VAL A 60 0.80 -1.52 8.57
C VAL A 60 -0.22 -1.15 7.51
N GLY A 61 -0.74 -2.17 6.80
CA GLY A 61 -1.52 -1.92 5.58
C GLY A 61 -0.60 -1.53 4.43
N ALA A 62 0.45 -2.33 4.21
CA ALA A 62 1.55 -1.99 3.31
C ALA A 62 1.16 -1.93 1.82
N TYR A 63 0.01 -2.49 1.46
CA TYR A 63 -0.65 -2.45 0.15
C TYR A 63 0.16 -3.00 -1.02
N ASP A 64 1.22 -2.34 -1.50
CA ASP A 64 2.02 -2.82 -2.63
C ASP A 64 3.51 -2.49 -2.39
N PRO A 65 4.44 -3.41 -2.70
CA PRO A 65 5.86 -3.21 -2.39
C PRO A 65 6.54 -2.12 -3.21
N HIS A 66 5.91 -1.59 -4.26
CA HIS A 66 6.46 -0.52 -5.09
C HIS A 66 5.50 0.65 -5.27
N ARG A 67 4.20 0.41 -5.43
CA ARG A 67 3.22 1.47 -5.67
C ARG A 67 2.60 1.94 -4.37
N PHE A 68 2.62 3.26 -4.13
CA PHE A 68 2.15 3.86 -2.88
C PHE A 68 2.91 3.34 -1.65
N SER A 69 4.13 2.83 -1.85
CA SER A 69 4.96 2.28 -0.79
C SER A 69 5.71 3.37 -0.04
N ASN A 70 5.41 3.53 1.25
CA ASN A 70 6.13 4.44 2.13
C ASN A 70 7.53 3.93 2.53
N THR A 71 7.78 2.64 2.31
CA THR A 71 8.98 1.94 2.81
C THR A 71 9.93 1.48 1.70
N LYS A 72 9.52 1.54 0.43
CA LYS A 72 10.38 1.14 -0.71
C LYS A 72 11.66 1.95 -0.78
N HIS A 73 11.57 3.28 -0.63
CA HIS A 73 12.72 4.18 -0.60
C HIS A 73 13.76 3.76 0.45
N PHE A 74 13.32 3.45 1.67
CA PHE A 74 14.20 3.08 2.78
C PHE A 74 14.86 1.72 2.57
N TYR A 75 14.14 0.75 2.04
CA TYR A 75 14.69 -0.56 1.73
C TYR A 75 15.78 -0.54 0.66
N LEU A 76 15.60 0.29 -0.38
CA LEU A 76 16.65 0.53 -1.38
C LEU A 76 17.91 1.14 -0.74
N LYS A 77 17.75 1.88 0.37
CA LYS A 77 18.83 2.39 1.21
C LYS A 77 19.35 1.39 2.26
N GLY A 78 18.93 0.12 2.19
CA GLY A 78 19.43 -0.94 3.08
C GLY A 78 18.69 -1.08 4.41
N TRP A 79 17.57 -0.38 4.60
CA TRP A 79 16.69 -0.62 5.75
C TRP A 79 15.98 -1.97 5.59
N ARG A 80 15.69 -2.63 6.72
CA ARG A 80 14.91 -3.86 6.75
C ARG A 80 13.82 -3.70 7.80
N GLY A 81 12.64 -4.22 7.52
CA GLY A 81 11.49 -3.99 8.38
C GLY A 81 10.46 -5.09 8.32
N ILE A 82 9.27 -4.77 8.83
CA ILE A 82 8.10 -5.64 8.78
C ILE A 82 7.07 -4.99 7.86
N ASN A 83 6.57 -5.75 6.88
CA ASN A 83 5.42 -5.35 6.06
C ASN A 83 4.22 -6.21 6.46
N ILE A 84 3.11 -5.56 6.79
CA ILE A 84 1.88 -6.22 7.25
C ILE A 84 0.77 -5.91 6.26
N GLU A 85 0.34 -6.95 5.54
CA GLU A 85 -0.61 -6.82 4.44
C GLU A 85 -1.68 -7.94 4.47
N PRO A 86 -2.95 -7.62 4.74
CA PRO A 86 -4.02 -8.61 4.81
C PRO A 86 -4.42 -9.23 3.46
N ASP A 87 -4.24 -8.52 2.33
CA ASP A 87 -4.53 -9.06 1.01
C ASP A 87 -3.44 -10.07 0.60
N VAL A 88 -3.85 -11.31 0.36
CA VAL A 88 -2.93 -12.42 0.03
C VAL A 88 -2.18 -12.21 -1.29
N ILE A 89 -2.79 -11.55 -2.27
CA ILE A 89 -2.15 -11.29 -3.57
C ILE A 89 -1.05 -10.25 -3.39
N ASN A 90 -1.34 -9.18 -2.65
CA ASN A 90 -0.36 -8.14 -2.36
C ASN A 90 0.76 -8.67 -1.45
N TYR A 91 0.42 -9.45 -0.43
CA TYR A 91 1.39 -10.16 0.40
C TYR A 91 2.36 -11.01 -0.43
N GLN A 92 1.89 -11.76 -1.42
CA GLN A 92 2.76 -12.55 -2.30
C GLN A 92 3.75 -11.69 -3.09
N LYS A 93 3.35 -10.47 -3.50
CA LYS A 93 4.30 -9.51 -4.10
C LYS A 93 5.39 -9.12 -3.12
N PHE A 94 5.04 -8.87 -1.85
CA PHE A 94 6.02 -8.59 -0.80
C PHE A 94 7.00 -9.75 -0.60
N VAL A 95 6.52 -10.98 -0.49
CA VAL A 95 7.40 -12.17 -0.35
C VAL A 95 8.41 -12.25 -1.50
N LYS A 96 7.98 -11.95 -2.73
CA LYS A 96 8.83 -11.98 -3.92
C LYS A 96 9.81 -10.80 -3.97
N ASP A 97 9.33 -9.58 -3.78
CA ASP A 97 10.07 -8.35 -4.09
C ASP A 97 10.78 -7.73 -2.87
N ARG A 98 10.44 -8.23 -1.68
CA ARG A 98 10.96 -7.79 -0.37
C ARG A 98 11.48 -8.98 0.45
N PRO A 99 12.35 -9.85 -0.11
CA PRO A 99 12.78 -11.09 0.55
C PRO A 99 13.62 -10.87 1.82
N HIS A 100 14.14 -9.65 2.03
CA HIS A 100 14.91 -9.31 3.23
C HIS A 100 14.07 -8.65 4.33
N ASP A 101 12.79 -8.37 4.06
CA ASP A 101 11.84 -7.91 5.06
C ASP A 101 11.10 -9.10 5.66
N SER A 102 10.58 -8.93 6.88
CA SER A 102 9.56 -9.82 7.43
C SER A 102 8.20 -9.45 6.87
N ASN A 103 7.66 -10.27 5.98
CA ASN A 103 6.36 -10.02 5.34
C ASN A 103 5.29 -10.88 6.03
N LEU A 104 4.18 -10.28 6.47
CA LEU A 104 3.13 -10.93 7.25
C LEU A 104 1.75 -10.78 6.59
N ASN A 105 1.07 -11.90 6.31
CA ASN A 105 -0.30 -11.90 5.79
C ASN A 105 -1.34 -11.89 6.91
N ILE A 106 -1.44 -10.75 7.61
CA ILE A 106 -2.32 -10.58 8.77
C ILE A 106 -2.89 -9.16 8.79
N GLY A 107 -3.96 -8.93 9.54
CA GLY A 107 -4.38 -7.59 9.94
C GLY A 107 -3.84 -7.18 11.31
N ILE A 108 -3.95 -5.89 11.64
CA ILE A 108 -3.59 -5.35 12.96
C ILE A 108 -4.84 -4.86 13.70
N GLY A 109 -4.93 -5.21 14.98
CA GLY A 109 -6.05 -4.84 15.84
C GLY A 109 -5.65 -4.79 17.32
N THR A 110 -6.63 -4.56 18.19
CA THR A 110 -6.43 -4.41 19.64
C THR A 110 -6.36 -5.74 20.38
N ARG A 111 -6.71 -6.85 19.72
CA ARG A 111 -6.67 -8.21 20.26
C ARG A 111 -6.47 -9.22 19.14
N GLU A 112 -6.05 -10.42 19.50
CA GLU A 112 -6.02 -11.53 18.55
C GLU A 112 -7.44 -11.95 18.17
N ALA A 113 -7.69 -12.07 16.87
CA ALA A 113 -8.99 -12.45 16.33
C ALA A 113 -8.85 -12.94 14.89
N THR A 114 -9.91 -13.51 14.35
CA THR A 114 -10.07 -13.66 12.89
C THR A 114 -11.18 -12.73 12.44
N LEU A 115 -10.86 -11.75 11.60
CA LEU A 115 -11.83 -10.77 11.10
C LEU A 115 -12.09 -10.96 9.62
N THR A 116 -13.25 -10.48 9.15
CA THR A 116 -13.52 -10.37 7.72
C THR A 116 -12.77 -9.16 7.16
N PHE A 117 -11.95 -9.40 6.15
CA PHE A 117 -11.35 -8.38 5.29
C PHE A 117 -12.18 -8.28 4.00
N TYR A 118 -12.72 -7.09 3.75
CA TYR A 118 -13.55 -6.79 2.59
C TYR A 118 -12.68 -6.20 1.49
N ILE A 119 -12.47 -6.95 0.41
CA ILE A 119 -11.65 -6.55 -0.73
C ILE A 119 -12.52 -5.88 -1.78
N PHE A 120 -12.18 -4.66 -2.17
CA PHE A 120 -12.94 -3.85 -3.12
C PHE A 120 -12.24 -3.71 -4.48
N PHE A 121 -12.98 -3.22 -5.47
CA PHE A 121 -12.43 -2.61 -6.67
C PHE A 121 -12.84 -1.12 -6.72
N PRO A 122 -11.88 -0.17 -6.70
CA PRO A 122 -10.43 -0.37 -6.57
C PRO A 122 -10.02 -0.96 -5.20
N ASP A 123 -8.94 -1.72 -5.19
CA ASP A 123 -8.39 -2.45 -4.04
C ASP A 123 -7.89 -1.54 -2.91
N THR A 124 -7.55 -0.29 -3.24
CA THR A 124 -7.22 0.77 -2.27
C THR A 124 -8.36 1.10 -1.28
N LEU A 125 -9.58 0.64 -1.52
CA LEU A 125 -10.73 0.80 -0.62
C LEU A 125 -10.96 -0.39 0.31
N SER A 126 -10.11 -1.41 0.24
CA SER A 126 -10.28 -2.62 1.05
C SER A 126 -10.15 -2.33 2.54
N THR A 127 -10.93 -3.01 3.37
CA THR A 127 -11.09 -2.63 4.78
C THR A 127 -11.49 -3.81 5.66
N PHE A 128 -11.16 -3.72 6.96
CA PHE A 128 -11.72 -4.60 8.00
C PHE A 128 -13.04 -4.08 8.59
N SER A 129 -13.42 -2.83 8.29
CA SER A 129 -14.61 -2.20 8.83
C SER A 129 -15.84 -2.58 8.01
N GLU A 130 -16.73 -3.41 8.57
CA GLU A 130 -18.01 -3.74 7.93
C GLU A 130 -18.85 -2.49 7.66
N LYS A 131 -18.80 -1.50 8.57
CA LYS A 131 -19.47 -0.20 8.38
C LYS A 131 -18.96 0.50 7.12
N SER A 132 -17.65 0.56 6.93
CA SER A 132 -17.03 1.18 5.76
C SER A 132 -17.33 0.38 4.49
N ALA A 133 -17.28 -0.95 4.55
CA ALA A 133 -17.62 -1.81 3.43
C ALA A 133 -19.06 -1.56 2.94
N LYS A 134 -20.04 -1.53 3.87
CA LYS A 134 -21.44 -1.21 3.55
C LYS A 134 -21.59 0.19 2.95
N GLN A 135 -20.83 1.17 3.45
CA GLN A 135 -20.82 2.52 2.89
C GLN A 135 -20.27 2.53 1.46
N TYR A 136 -19.14 1.89 1.20
CA TYR A 136 -18.55 1.83 -0.15
C TYR A 136 -19.48 1.14 -1.15
N GLN A 137 -20.19 0.08 -0.74
CA GLN A 137 -21.20 -0.55 -1.59
C GLN A 137 -22.36 0.41 -1.90
N LYS A 138 -22.83 1.23 -0.94
CA LYS A 138 -23.85 2.26 -1.18
C LYS A 138 -23.36 3.36 -2.13
N GLU A 139 -22.08 3.70 -2.07
CA GLU A 139 -21.42 4.64 -2.98
C GLU A 139 -21.17 4.05 -4.39
N GLY A 140 -21.51 2.77 -4.61
CA GLY A 140 -21.42 2.10 -5.90
C GLY A 140 -20.09 1.38 -6.16
N PHE A 141 -19.21 1.28 -5.16
CA PHE A 141 -17.98 0.50 -5.29
C PHE A 141 -18.26 -1.00 -5.24
N LYS A 142 -17.52 -1.76 -6.04
CA LYS A 142 -17.70 -3.21 -6.17
C LYS A 142 -16.92 -3.93 -5.07
N LEU A 143 -17.62 -4.65 -4.21
CA LEU A 143 -17.02 -5.65 -3.34
C LEU A 143 -16.58 -6.85 -4.20
N ALA A 144 -15.29 -7.13 -4.24
CA ALA A 144 -14.71 -8.20 -5.05
C ALA A 144 -14.68 -9.53 -4.29
N LYS A 145 -14.30 -9.48 -3.00
CA LYS A 145 -14.16 -10.69 -2.17
C LYS A 145 -14.25 -10.36 -0.69
N GLU A 146 -14.64 -11.34 0.11
CA GLU A 146 -14.46 -11.34 1.56
C GLU A 146 -13.49 -12.45 1.96
N LEU A 147 -12.52 -12.14 2.80
CA LEU A 147 -11.54 -13.10 3.31
C LEU A 147 -11.54 -13.09 4.83
N LYS A 148 -11.45 -14.28 5.44
CA LYS A 148 -11.13 -14.40 6.86
C LYS A 148 -9.63 -14.27 7.03
N VAL A 149 -9.19 -13.22 7.71
CA VAL A 149 -7.78 -12.91 7.91
C VAL A 149 -7.47 -12.89 9.40
N PRO A 150 -6.41 -13.57 9.86
CA PRO A 150 -5.95 -13.46 11.24
C PRO A 150 -5.51 -12.02 11.54
N VAL A 151 -5.89 -11.53 12.71
CA VAL A 151 -5.57 -10.20 13.20
C VAL A 151 -4.77 -10.36 14.49
N LYS A 152 -3.66 -9.63 14.59
CA LYS A 152 -2.80 -9.63 15.78
C LYS A 152 -2.60 -8.23 16.33
N MET A 153 -2.18 -8.17 17.59
CA MET A 153 -1.70 -6.92 18.18
C MET A 153 -0.32 -6.59 17.64
N LEU A 154 -0.10 -5.30 17.32
CA LEU A 154 1.21 -4.84 16.87
C LEU A 154 2.30 -5.11 17.92
N SER A 155 1.97 -4.91 19.20
CA SER A 155 2.88 -5.20 20.32
C SER A 155 3.32 -6.65 20.38
N ALA A 156 2.42 -7.61 20.12
CA ALA A 156 2.74 -9.03 20.11
C ALA A 156 3.78 -9.35 19.01
N ILE A 157 3.62 -8.76 17.82
CA ILE A 157 4.57 -8.92 16.71
C ILE A 157 5.93 -8.34 17.08
N LEU A 158 5.98 -7.11 17.59
CA LEU A 158 7.24 -6.45 17.92
C LEU A 158 7.99 -7.13 19.06
N ASN A 159 7.29 -7.76 20.00
CA ASN A 159 7.94 -8.51 21.07
C ASN A 159 8.64 -9.78 20.55
N THR A 160 8.13 -10.42 19.50
CA THR A 160 8.78 -11.59 18.89
C THR A 160 10.06 -11.26 18.13
N GLN A 161 10.32 -9.99 17.83
CA GLN A 161 11.43 -9.52 17.01
C GLN A 161 12.60 -8.95 17.84
N LYS A 162 12.46 -8.91 19.17
CA LYS A 162 13.49 -8.42 20.11
C LYS A 162 14.47 -9.51 20.58
N GLN A 163 14.55 -10.64 19.88
CA GLN A 163 15.48 -11.74 20.17
C GLN A 163 16.65 -11.73 19.20
#